data_AF-A0A9Q3H9V1-F1
#
_entry.id   AF-A0A9Q3H9V1-F1
#
_cell.length_a   1.000
_cell.length_b   1.000
_cell.length_c   1.000
_cell.angle_alpha   90.00
_cell.angle_beta   90.00
_cell.angle_gamma   90.00
#
_symmetry.space_group_name_H-M   'P 1'
#
loop_
_entity.id
_entity.type
_entity.pdbx_description
1 polymer ?
#
loop_
_entity_poly.entity_id
_entity_poly.type
_entity_poly.pdbx_seq_one_letter_code
_entity_poly.pdbx_strand_id
1 'polypeptide(L)'
;MKAPDCLDGTQPFKVRSFIQSYQILFHNYKENFSEDRKKVLYATSFLIKRALKWIKPDLSSLTNQDPNYLLNNWALFDSQHFTLFGEPYEVRKDEAELDGLRMKEGGNVSL
;
A
#
# COMPACT_ATOMS: atom_id res chain seq x y z
N MET A 1 -2.67 -9.04 -17.91
CA MET A 1 -2.62 -8.33 -16.62
C MET A 1 -1.34 -8.76 -15.90
N LYS A 2 -0.42 -7.86 -15.58
CA LYS A 2 0.75 -8.22 -14.76
C LYS A 2 0.29 -8.32 -13.30
N ALA A 3 0.56 -9.43 -12.65
CA ALA A 3 0.24 -9.58 -11.24
C ALA A 3 1.15 -8.65 -10.41
N PRO A 4 0.66 -8.11 -9.27
CA PRO A 4 1.51 -7.40 -8.32
C PRO A 4 2.68 -8.27 -7.84
N ASP A 5 3.80 -7.63 -7.52
CA ASP A 5 4.93 -8.32 -6.88
C ASP A 5 4.55 -8.74 -5.46
N CYS A 6 5.07 -9.87 -4.98
CA CYS A 6 4.82 -10.32 -3.62
C CYS A 6 5.49 -9.40 -2.58
N LEU A 7 4.81 -9.16 -1.46
CA LEU A 7 5.32 -8.35 -0.36
C LEU A 7 5.66 -9.24 0.83
N ASP A 8 6.94 -9.26 1.22
CA ASP A 8 7.41 -10.11 2.31
C ASP A 8 7.49 -9.40 3.67
N GLY A 9 7.31 -8.09 3.68
CA GLY A 9 7.33 -7.22 4.86
C GLY A 9 8.73 -6.82 5.34
N THR A 10 9.78 -7.00 4.52
CA THR A 10 11.17 -6.67 4.88
C THR A 10 11.78 -5.51 4.09
N GLN A 11 11.10 -5.06 3.02
CA GLN A 11 11.59 -4.02 2.11
C GLN A 11 10.62 -2.84 2.11
N PRO A 12 10.83 -1.82 2.96
CA PRO A 12 9.81 -0.81 3.19
C PRO A 12 9.53 0.08 1.97
N PHE A 13 10.57 0.39 1.19
CA PHE A 13 10.45 1.08 -0.10
C PHE A 13 9.56 0.36 -1.14
N LYS A 14 9.27 -0.94 -0.98
CA LYS A 14 8.36 -1.67 -1.88
C LYS A 14 6.89 -1.50 -1.53
N VAL A 15 6.56 -1.04 -0.33
CA VAL A 15 5.17 -0.95 0.14
C VAL A 15 4.39 0.07 -0.67
N ARG A 16 4.97 1.24 -0.97
CA ARG A 16 4.33 2.25 -1.83
C ARG A 16 3.99 1.69 -3.21
N SER A 17 4.97 1.10 -3.90
CA SER A 17 4.76 0.52 -5.23
C SER A 17 3.74 -0.63 -5.23
N PHE A 18 3.72 -1.41 -4.14
CA PHE A 18 2.74 -2.47 -3.93
C PHE A 18 1.31 -1.90 -3.84
N ILE A 19 1.07 -0.91 -2.98
CA ILE A 19 -0.25 -0.27 -2.82
C ILE A 19 -0.71 0.43 -4.11
N GLN A 20 0.16 1.19 -4.76
CA GLN A 20 -0.15 1.88 -6.02
C GLN A 20 -0.59 0.88 -7.12
N SER A 21 0.05 -0.28 -7.18
CA SER A 21 -0.33 -1.34 -8.14
C SER A 21 -1.77 -1.81 -7.91
N TYR A 22 -2.21 -1.96 -6.66
CA TYR A 22 -3.60 -2.31 -6.35
C TYR A 22 -4.58 -1.19 -6.65
N GLN A 23 -4.24 0.06 -6.37
CA GLN A 23 -5.11 1.20 -6.68
C GLN A 23 -5.43 1.26 -8.17
N ILE A 24 -4.42 1.10 -9.03
CA ILE A 24 -4.59 1.02 -10.49
C ILE A 24 -5.46 -0.19 -10.86
N LEU A 25 -5.17 -1.36 -10.29
CA LEU A 25 -5.90 -2.59 -10.57
C LEU A 25 -7.39 -2.46 -10.22
N PHE A 26 -7.71 -2.01 -9.01
CA PHE A 26 -9.09 -1.85 -8.55
C PHE A 26 -9.84 -0.79 -9.34
N HIS A 27 -9.14 0.27 -9.77
CA HIS A 27 -9.73 1.27 -10.65
C HIS A 27 -10.09 0.70 -12.03
N ASN A 28 -9.27 -0.19 -12.59
CA ASN A 28 -9.53 -0.79 -13.90
C ASN A 28 -10.59 -1.90 -13.86
N TYR A 29 -10.76 -2.57 -12.71
CA TYR A 29 -11.67 -3.71 -12.53
C TYR A 29 -12.72 -3.46 -11.44
N LYS A 30 -13.40 -2.30 -11.50
CA LYS A 30 -14.34 -1.85 -10.45
C LYS A 30 -15.46 -2.86 -10.16
N GLU A 31 -15.95 -3.57 -11.16
CA GLU A 31 -17.01 -4.59 -10.99
C GLU A 31 -16.53 -5.77 -10.13
N ASN A 32 -15.27 -6.19 -10.33
CA ASN A 32 -14.65 -7.29 -9.57
C ASN A 32 -14.25 -6.87 -8.16
N PHE A 33 -13.97 -5.58 -7.94
CA PHE A 33 -13.47 -5.02 -6.68
C PHE A 33 -14.41 -3.97 -6.08
N SER A 34 -15.72 -4.18 -6.23
CA SER A 34 -16.77 -3.30 -5.70
C SER A 34 -16.84 -3.31 -4.17
N GLU A 35 -16.38 -4.39 -3.54
CA GLU A 35 -16.37 -4.56 -2.09
C GLU A 35 -14.94 -4.53 -1.56
N ASP A 36 -14.74 -3.84 -0.43
CA ASP A 36 -13.45 -3.75 0.23
C ASP A 36 -12.90 -5.12 0.63
N ARG A 37 -13.78 -6.03 1.03
CA ARG A 37 -13.40 -7.41 1.32
C ARG A 37 -12.71 -8.11 0.15
N LYS A 38 -13.21 -7.91 -1.08
CA LYS A 38 -12.60 -8.49 -2.28
C LYS A 38 -11.21 -7.90 -2.54
N LYS A 39 -11.04 -6.59 -2.31
CA LYS A 39 -9.75 -5.90 -2.40
C LYS A 39 -8.74 -6.46 -1.40
N VAL A 40 -9.13 -6.55 -0.12
CA VAL A 40 -8.24 -7.01 0.96
C VAL A 40 -7.86 -8.47 0.77
N LEU A 41 -8.81 -9.36 0.43
CA LEU A 41 -8.51 -10.77 0.18
C LEU A 41 -7.58 -10.96 -1.02
N TYR A 42 -7.80 -10.20 -2.10
CA TYR A 42 -6.92 -10.24 -3.26
C TYR A 42 -5.51 -9.77 -2.92
N ALA A 43 -5.37 -8.62 -2.25
CA ALA A 43 -4.06 -8.13 -1.81
C ALA A 43 -3.34 -9.11 -0.87
N THR A 44 -4.10 -9.74 0.05
CA THR A 44 -3.59 -10.74 0.99
C THR A 44 -2.96 -11.95 0.27
N SER A 45 -3.45 -12.33 -0.91
CA SER A 45 -2.91 -13.46 -1.68
C SER A 45 -1.46 -13.25 -2.18
N PHE A 46 -0.97 -12.00 -2.16
CA PHE A 46 0.40 -11.65 -2.53
C PHE A 46 1.31 -11.39 -1.32
N LEU A 47 0.78 -11.52 -0.10
CA LEU A 47 1.59 -11.41 1.10
C LEU A 47 2.34 -12.71 1.35
N ILE A 48 3.63 -12.58 1.65
CA ILE A 48 4.50 -13.71 1.98
C ILE A 48 5.25 -13.44 3.28
N LYS A 49 5.89 -14.49 3.82
CA LYS A 49 6.76 -14.43 5.01
C LYS A 49 6.18 -13.59 6.17
N ARG A 50 6.81 -12.45 6.52
CA ARG A 50 6.47 -11.62 7.68
C ARG A 50 5.11 -10.95 7.48
N ALA A 51 4.83 -10.44 6.28
CA ALA A 51 3.54 -9.83 5.97
C ALA A 51 2.40 -10.85 6.08
N LEU A 52 2.59 -12.08 5.56
CA LEU A 52 1.60 -13.13 5.72
C LEU A 52 1.38 -13.53 7.18
N LYS A 53 2.46 -13.62 7.99
CA LYS A 53 2.35 -13.93 9.43
C LYS A 53 1.51 -12.89 10.19
N TRP A 54 1.59 -11.63 9.80
CA TRP A 54 0.85 -10.54 10.45
C TRP A 54 -0.67 -10.67 10.26
N ILE A 55 -1.14 -11.02 9.06
CA ILE A 55 -2.59 -11.09 8.76
C ILE A 55 -3.24 -12.44 9.08
N LYS A 56 -2.44 -13.46 9.41
CA LYS A 56 -2.94 -14.81 9.74
C LYS A 56 -4.05 -14.83 10.81
N PRO A 57 -3.99 -14.05 11.89
CA PRO A 57 -5.07 -14.00 12.88
C PRO A 57 -6.41 -13.62 12.23
N ASP A 58 -6.41 -12.62 11.36
CA ASP A 58 -7.65 -12.18 10.69
C ASP A 58 -8.15 -13.19 9.66
N LEU A 59 -7.23 -13.89 8.97
CA LEU A 59 -7.59 -14.99 8.07
C LEU A 59 -8.24 -16.18 8.78
N SER A 60 -8.05 -16.33 10.09
CA SER A 60 -8.69 -17.41 10.85
C SER A 60 -10.20 -17.19 11.06
N SER A 61 -10.68 -15.96 10.89
CA SER A 61 -12.10 -15.59 11.03
C SER A 61 -12.64 -14.91 9.78
N LEU A 62 -12.57 -15.61 8.64
CA LEU A 62 -13.14 -15.16 7.37
C LEU A 62 -14.65 -14.92 7.44
N THR A 63 -15.37 -15.56 8.36
CA THR A 63 -16.82 -15.37 8.52
C THR A 63 -17.18 -14.10 9.27
N ASN A 64 -16.21 -13.37 9.82
CA ASN A 64 -16.48 -12.11 10.50
C ASN A 64 -17.04 -11.06 9.52
N GLN A 65 -18.19 -10.49 9.87
CA GLN A 65 -18.91 -9.49 9.07
C GLN A 65 -18.79 -8.07 9.65
N ASP A 66 -18.07 -7.88 10.75
CA ASP A 66 -17.86 -6.54 11.31
C ASP A 66 -17.20 -5.63 10.24
N PRO A 67 -17.81 -4.48 9.90
CA PRO A 67 -17.25 -3.54 8.93
C PRO A 67 -15.89 -2.96 9.33
N ASN A 68 -15.57 -2.95 10.63
CA ASN A 68 -14.27 -2.52 11.14
C ASN A 68 -13.25 -3.66 11.20
N TYR A 69 -13.66 -4.88 10.83
CA TYR A 69 -12.75 -5.99 10.73
C TYR A 69 -11.75 -5.76 9.61
N LEU A 70 -10.48 -6.10 9.85
CA LEU A 70 -9.38 -5.84 8.91
C LEU A 70 -9.68 -6.35 7.49
N LEU A 71 -10.25 -7.55 7.38
CA LEU A 71 -10.56 -8.15 6.09
C LEU A 71 -11.74 -7.51 5.35
N ASN A 72 -12.54 -6.67 6.01
CA ASN A 72 -13.71 -6.03 5.42
C ASN A 72 -13.48 -4.55 5.11
N ASN A 73 -12.31 -3.98 5.44
CA ASN A 73 -12.04 -2.55 5.34
C ASN A 73 -10.70 -2.29 4.65
N TRP A 74 -10.75 -1.79 3.41
CA TRP A 74 -9.54 -1.52 2.62
C TRP A 74 -8.71 -0.41 3.21
N ALA A 75 -9.34 0.67 3.69
CA ALA A 75 -8.63 1.81 4.26
C ALA A 75 -7.86 1.42 5.54
N LEU A 76 -8.47 0.59 6.38
CA LEU A 76 -7.81 0.04 7.57
C LEU A 76 -6.63 -0.85 7.17
N PHE A 77 -6.83 -1.78 6.24
CA PHE A 77 -5.77 -2.65 5.73
C PHE A 77 -4.58 -1.86 5.18
N ASP A 78 -4.85 -0.88 4.30
CA ASP A 78 -3.83 -0.02 3.67
C ASP A 78 -3.02 0.76 4.73
N SER A 79 -3.72 1.41 5.68
CA SER A 79 -3.08 2.18 6.75
C SER A 79 -2.16 1.34 7.65
N GLN A 80 -2.58 0.11 7.99
CA GLN A 80 -1.76 -0.80 8.79
C GLN A 80 -0.57 -1.33 7.99
N HIS A 81 -0.76 -1.58 6.69
CA HIS A 81 0.32 -2.04 5.82
C HIS A 81 1.45 -1.00 5.74
N PHE A 82 1.09 0.28 5.60
CA PHE A 82 2.05 1.38 5.60
C PHE A 82 2.72 1.55 6.96
N THR A 83 1.93 1.51 8.04
CA THR A 83 2.46 1.69 9.41
C THR A 83 3.44 0.60 9.83
N LEU A 84 3.18 -0.65 9.43
CA LEU A 84 3.96 -1.81 9.89
C LEU A 84 5.14 -2.15 8.98
N PHE A 85 5.01 -1.88 7.68
CA PHE A 85 5.98 -2.31 6.69
C PHE A 85 6.56 -1.18 5.85
N GLY A 86 5.98 0.02 5.87
CA GLY A 86 6.45 1.18 5.10
C GLY A 86 7.65 1.87 5.73
N GLU A 87 8.29 2.76 4.97
CA GLU A 87 9.42 3.55 5.48
C GLU A 87 8.92 4.54 6.54
N PRO A 88 9.51 4.56 7.75
CA PRO A 88 9.25 5.61 8.70
C PRO A 88 9.59 6.95 8.05
N TYR A 89 8.59 7.84 7.97
CA TYR A 89 8.76 9.22 7.50
C TYR A 89 8.99 9.40 6.00
N GLU A 90 8.55 8.45 5.16
CA GLU A 90 8.58 8.60 3.69
C GLU A 90 8.02 9.95 3.25
N VAL A 91 6.89 10.38 3.82
CA VAL A 91 6.28 11.69 3.53
C VAL A 91 7.23 12.86 3.84
N ARG A 92 7.93 12.82 4.98
CA ARG A 92 8.88 13.88 5.35
C ARG A 92 10.14 13.87 4.50
N LYS A 93 10.55 12.69 4.01
CA LYS A 93 11.68 12.55 3.10
C LYS A 93 11.33 13.10 1.71
N ASP A 94 10.14 12.79 1.20
CA ASP A 94 9.62 13.34 -0.05
C ASP A 94 9.49 14.88 0.05
N GLU A 95 8.95 15.41 1.15
CA GLU A 95 8.87 16.85 1.40
C GLU A 95 10.25 17.52 1.45
N ALA A 96 11.22 16.93 2.17
CA ALA A 96 12.58 17.45 2.24
C ALA A 96 13.32 17.38 0.89
N GLU A 97 13.06 16.35 0.08
CA GLU A 97 13.59 16.22 -1.28
C GLU A 97 12.98 17.26 -2.21
N LEU A 98 11.67 17.51 -2.13
CA LEU A 98 11.00 18.58 -2.87
C LEU A 98 11.51 19.97 -2.47
N ASP A 99 11.71 20.23 -1.18
CA ASP A 99 12.31 21.48 -0.70
C ASP A 99 13.78 21.63 -1.13
N GLY A 100 14.54 20.52 -1.19
CA GLY A 100 15.91 20.50 -1.72
C GLY A 100 15.99 20.66 -3.24
N LEU A 101 14.94 20.24 -3.97
CA LEU A 101 14.78 20.39 -5.42
C LEU A 101 14.26 21.78 -5.82
N ARG A 102 13.74 22.57 -4.88
CA ARG A 102 13.45 23.99 -5.10
C ARG A 102 14.79 24.73 -5.29
N MET A 103 15.28 24.69 -6.53
CA MET A 103 16.46 25.40 -7.01
C MET A 103 16.52 26.79 -6.38
N LYS A 104 17.69 27.17 -5.86
CA LYS A 104 18.00 28.56 -5.55
C LYS A 104 17.73 29.39 -6.81
N GLU A 105 16.72 30.25 -6.79
CA GLU A 105 16.57 31.32 -7.78
C GLU A 105 17.90 32.08 -7.84
N GLY A 106 18.63 31.96 -8.96
CA GLY A 106 19.96 32.53 -9.09
C GLY A 106 20.80 31.98 -10.25
N GLY A 107 20.35 30.95 -10.95
CA GLY A 107 20.96 30.53 -12.21
C GLY A 107 20.52 31.45 -13.34
N ASN A 108 21.32 32.49 -13.64
CA ASN A 108 21.11 33.39 -14.77
C ASN A 108 20.85 32.60 -16.07
N VAL A 109 19.66 32.77 -16.65
CA VAL A 109 19.40 32.40 -18.04
C VAL A 109 19.96 33.55 -18.88
N SER A 110 21.16 33.37 -19.42
CA SER A 110 21.66 34.25 -20.48
C SER A 110 21.00 33.85 -21.80
N LEU A 111 20.35 34.82 -22.43
CA LEU A 111 19.76 34.77 -23.78
C LEU A 111 20.82 34.56 -24.87
#